data_AF-A0A060C4W5-F1
#
_entry.id   AF-A0A060C4W5-F1
#
_cell.length_a   1.000
_cell.length_b   1.000
_cell.length_c   1.000
_cell.angle_alpha   90.00
_cell.angle_beta   90.00
_cell.angle_gamma   90.00
#
_symmetry.space_group_name_H-M   'P 1'
#
loop_
_entity.id
_entity.type
_entity.pdbx_description
1 polymer ?
#
loop_
_entity_poly.entity_id
_entity_poly.type
_entity_poly.pdbx_seq_one_letter_code
_entity_poly.pdbx_strand_id
1 'polypeptide(L)'
;MIVLDKTTGKELTRVKYTPTTRTDVNKVYNSTYNSSQSGFSNVAITLPTSLSNLNGHTIQIVTRYSDDATFGNGSFVDYYSKLFTVKNN
;
A
#
# COMPACT_ATOMS: atom_id res chain seq x y z
N MET A 1 -3.16 -4.06 -1.52
CA MET A 1 -2.47 -2.76 -1.33
C MET A 1 -3.35 -1.66 -1.88
N ILE A 2 -3.37 -0.51 -1.22
CA ILE A 2 -4.21 0.62 -1.55
C ILE A 2 -3.33 1.86 -1.73
N VAL A 3 -3.63 2.67 -2.74
CA VAL A 3 -3.03 3.99 -2.94
C VAL A 3 -4.06 5.03 -2.52
N LEU A 4 -3.77 5.73 -1.42
CA LEU A 4 -4.63 6.75 -0.85
C LEU A 4 -4.09 8.13 -1.21
N ASP A 5 -4.93 8.99 -1.76
CA ASP A 5 -4.69 10.42 -1.80
C ASP A 5 -5.11 11.03 -0.46
N LYS A 6 -4.13 11.41 0.35
CA LYS A 6 -4.34 12.03 1.65
C LYS A 6 -4.80 13.48 1.56
N THR A 7 -4.56 14.16 0.44
CA THR A 7 -5.07 15.52 0.23
C THR A 7 -6.59 15.51 0.11
N THR A 8 -7.15 14.53 -0.62
CA THR A 8 -8.60 14.41 -0.82
C THR A 8 -9.28 13.40 0.12
N GLY A 9 -8.50 12.57 0.81
CA GLY A 9 -8.98 11.45 1.62
C GLY A 9 -9.53 10.28 0.78
N LYS A 10 -9.34 10.29 -0.54
CA LYS A 10 -9.91 9.30 -1.46
C LYS A 10 -8.91 8.24 -1.84
N GLU A 11 -9.41 7.02 -1.97
CA GLU A 11 -8.66 5.94 -2.61
C GLU A 11 -8.52 6.23 -4.11
N LEU A 12 -7.28 6.23 -4.61
CA LEU A 12 -7.01 6.34 -6.04
C LEU A 12 -7.12 4.98 -6.72
N THR A 13 -6.55 3.94 -6.12
CA THR A 13 -6.60 2.58 -6.66
C THR A 13 -6.28 1.56 -5.59
N ARG A 14 -6.73 0.33 -5.81
CA ARG A 14 -6.28 -0.85 -5.06
C ARG A 14 -5.80 -1.92 -6.01
N VAL A 15 -4.74 -2.61 -5.61
CA VAL A 15 -4.23 -3.79 -6.30
C VAL A 15 -4.10 -4.95 -5.32
N LYS A 16 -4.57 -6.12 -5.75
CA LYS A 16 -4.24 -7.37 -5.09
C LYS A 16 -2.81 -7.73 -5.50
N TYR A 17 -1.97 -8.04 -4.51
CA TYR A 17 -0.63 -8.55 -4.75
C TYR A 17 -0.40 -9.76 -3.85
N THR A 18 0.45 -10.66 -4.31
CA THR A 18 0.91 -11.80 -3.51
C THR A 18 2.21 -11.38 -2.82
N PRO A 19 2.23 -11.26 -1.49
CA PRO A 19 3.45 -10.91 -0.78
C PRO A 19 4.50 -12.01 -0.91
N THR A 20 5.77 -11.64 -0.98
CA THR A 20 6.88 -12.58 -0.96
C THR A 20 7.46 -12.73 0.43
N THR A 21 8.03 -13.91 0.70
CA THR A 21 8.59 -14.22 2.00
C THR A 21 9.88 -13.44 2.26
N ARG A 22 9.93 -12.71 3.37
CA ARG A 22 11.06 -11.90 3.86
C ARG A 22 11.40 -12.29 5.30
N THR A 23 12.13 -13.37 5.45
CA THR A 23 12.58 -13.90 6.76
C THR A 23 13.49 -12.92 7.50
N ASP A 24 14.20 -12.05 6.76
CA ASP A 24 15.02 -10.97 7.28
C ASP A 24 14.19 -9.84 7.91
N VAL A 25 13.03 -9.50 7.33
CA VAL A 25 12.12 -8.49 7.91
C VAL A 25 11.47 -9.02 9.19
N ASN A 26 11.09 -10.29 9.24
CA ASN A 26 10.54 -10.90 10.45
C ASN A 26 11.53 -10.92 11.63
N LYS A 27 12.83 -11.13 11.36
CA LYS A 27 13.87 -11.11 12.40
C LYS A 27 14.00 -9.74 13.08
N VAL A 28 13.77 -8.65 12.35
CA VAL A 28 13.86 -7.27 12.87
C VAL A 28 12.51 -6.80 13.44
N TYR A 29 11.41 -7.20 12.82
CA TYR A 29 10.04 -6.78 13.15
C TYR A 29 9.17 -7.98 13.54
N ASN A 30 9.60 -8.71 14.58
CA ASN A 30 8.93 -9.92 15.04
C ASN A 30 7.52 -9.67 15.64
N SER A 31 7.27 -8.45 16.13
CA SER A 31 5.99 -8.02 16.71
C SER A 31 4.95 -7.61 15.66
N THR A 32 5.38 -7.45 14.41
CA THR A 32 4.50 -7.07 13.30
C THR A 32 3.86 -8.33 12.72
N TYR A 33 2.53 -8.40 12.75
CA TYR A 33 1.79 -9.54 12.22
C TYR A 33 2.15 -9.80 10.76
N ASN A 34 2.50 -11.06 10.46
CA ASN A 34 2.88 -11.54 9.12
C ASN A 34 4.07 -10.80 8.49
N SER A 35 5.00 -10.27 9.30
CA SER A 35 6.23 -9.61 8.82
C SER A 35 7.14 -10.53 7.99
N SER A 36 6.97 -11.85 8.08
CA SER A 36 7.63 -12.81 7.20
C SER A 36 7.06 -12.80 5.78
N GLN A 37 5.87 -12.24 5.54
CA GLN A 37 5.24 -12.05 4.22
C GLN A 37 5.02 -10.56 3.94
N SER A 38 6.09 -9.77 4.07
CA SER A 38 6.08 -8.33 3.82
C SER A 38 6.76 -7.94 2.50
N GLY A 39 7.23 -8.91 1.71
CA GLY A 39 7.93 -8.64 0.48
C GLY A 39 6.98 -8.15 -0.62
N PHE A 40 7.36 -7.06 -1.27
CA PHE A 40 6.72 -6.60 -2.50
C PHE A 40 7.55 -7.09 -3.68
N SER A 41 7.02 -8.05 -4.45
CA SER A 41 7.65 -8.45 -5.70
C SER A 41 6.73 -8.09 -6.85
N ASN A 42 7.27 -7.38 -7.84
CA ASN A 42 6.62 -7.13 -9.12
C ASN A 42 5.25 -6.45 -9.02
N VAL A 43 5.07 -5.57 -8.03
CA VAL A 43 3.83 -4.83 -7.86
C VAL A 43 3.85 -3.60 -8.77
N ALA A 44 3.16 -3.68 -9.90
CA ALA A 44 2.88 -2.53 -10.73
C ALA A 44 1.58 -1.86 -10.27
N ILE A 45 1.62 -0.55 -10.09
CA ILE A 45 0.45 0.26 -9.75
C ILE A 45 0.14 1.16 -10.92
N THR A 46 -1.03 0.98 -11.52
CA THR A 46 -1.57 1.93 -12.48
C THR A 46 -2.49 2.89 -11.75
N LEU A 47 -2.15 4.17 -11.77
CA LEU A 47 -3.03 5.22 -11.26
C LEU A 47 -4.13 5.50 -12.28
N PRO A 48 -5.38 5.76 -11.86
CA PRO A 48 -6.46 6.11 -12.78
C PRO A 48 -6.33 7.53 -13.36
N THR A 49 -5.25 8.24 -13.03
CA THR A 49 -5.00 9.63 -13.37
C THR A 49 -3.51 9.84 -13.63
N SER A 50 -3.17 10.90 -14.37
CA SER A 50 -1.78 11.27 -14.61
C SER A 50 -1.12 11.85 -13.36
N LEU A 51 0.21 11.75 -13.29
CA LEU A 51 0.99 12.42 -12.24
C LEU A 51 0.81 13.95 -12.26
N SER A 52 0.50 14.54 -13.43
CA SER A 52 0.13 15.96 -13.54
C SER A 52 -1.09 16.35 -12.75
N ASN A 53 -2.11 15.51 -12.71
CA ASN A 53 -3.32 15.77 -11.94
C ASN A 53 -3.12 15.56 -10.43
N LEU A 54 -2.01 14.95 -10.02
CA LEU A 54 -1.66 14.74 -8.62
C LEU A 54 -0.60 15.73 -8.14
N ASN A 55 -0.19 16.71 -8.96
CA ASN A 55 0.83 17.67 -8.54
C ASN A 55 0.38 18.44 -7.29
N GLY A 56 1.21 18.43 -6.25
CA GLY A 56 0.88 19.00 -4.93
C GLY A 56 0.04 18.08 -4.02
N HIS A 57 -0.42 16.93 -4.51
CA HIS A 57 -1.13 15.96 -3.68
C HIS A 57 -0.16 15.14 -2.82
N THR A 58 -0.64 14.69 -1.67
CA THR A 58 0.09 13.81 -0.77
C THR A 58 -0.48 12.40 -0.88
N ILE A 59 0.35 11.46 -1.29
CA ILE A 59 -0.01 10.06 -1.49
C ILE A 59 0.51 9.22 -0.32
N GLN A 60 -0.30 8.27 0.13
CA GLN A 60 0.09 7.28 1.11
C GLN A 60 -0.23 5.87 0.60
N ILE A 61 0.75 4.98 0.66
CA ILE A 61 0.55 3.56 0.39
C ILE A 61 0.07 2.87 1.66
N VAL A 62 -1.01 2.12 1.55
CA VAL A 62 -1.57 1.31 2.64
C VAL A 62 -1.48 -0.16 2.26
N THR A 63 -0.78 -0.95 3.08
CA THR A 63 -0.80 -2.41 2.98
C THR A 63 -1.84 -2.98 3.93
N ARG A 64 -2.91 -3.50 3.33
CA ARG A 64 -3.98 -4.19 4.02
C ARG A 64 -3.79 -5.70 3.95
N TYR A 65 -3.77 -6.36 5.10
CA TYR A 65 -3.93 -7.80 5.24
C TYR A 65 -5.37 -8.08 5.64
N SER A 66 -6.15 -8.68 4.75
CA SER A 66 -7.57 -8.98 4.97
C SER A 66 -7.83 -10.48 4.84
N ASP A 67 -8.80 -10.98 5.60
CA ASP A 67 -9.35 -12.33 5.43
C ASP A 67 -10.22 -12.46 4.14
N ASP A 68 -10.84 -11.37 3.69
CA ASP A 68 -11.49 -11.26 2.39
C ASP A 68 -10.46 -11.13 1.24
N ALA A 69 -10.25 -12.24 0.55
CA ALA A 69 -9.32 -12.34 -0.58
C ALA A 69 -9.80 -11.65 -1.87
N THR A 70 -11.06 -11.21 -1.95
CA THR A 70 -11.67 -10.65 -3.16
C THR A 70 -11.69 -9.13 -3.12
N PHE A 71 -12.19 -8.52 -2.04
CA PHE A 71 -12.33 -7.06 -1.94
C PHE A 71 -11.51 -6.45 -0.81
N GLY A 72 -11.03 -7.25 0.15
CA GLY A 72 -10.30 -6.78 1.31
C GLY A 72 -11.17 -6.01 2.30
N ASN A 73 -12.47 -6.30 2.35
CA ASN A 73 -13.46 -5.59 3.15
C ASN A 73 -13.90 -6.37 4.41
N GLY A 74 -13.33 -7.56 4.66
CA GLY A 74 -13.58 -8.36 5.86
C GLY A 74 -12.80 -7.85 7.08
N SER A 75 -12.34 -8.74 7.96
CA SER A 75 -11.43 -8.35 9.03
C SER A 75 -10.05 -8.07 8.45
N PHE A 76 -9.52 -6.88 8.71
CA PHE A 76 -8.23 -6.49 8.16
C PHE A 76 -7.34 -5.72 9.13
N VAL A 77 -6.04 -5.81 8.87
CA VAL A 77 -5.00 -4.98 9.50
C VAL A 77 -4.35 -4.12 8.43
N ASP A 78 -4.32 -2.81 8.68
CA ASP A 78 -3.70 -1.82 7.81
C ASP A 78 -2.34 -1.38 8.36
N TYR A 79 -1.34 -1.36 7.48
CA TYR A 79 -0.07 -0.70 7.73
C TYR A 79 0.10 0.47 6.76
N TYR A 80 0.50 1.60 7.32
CA TYR A 80 0.61 2.86 6.60
C TYR A 80 2.07 3.17 6.33
N SER A 81 2.39 3.44 5.07
CA SER A 81 3.69 4.01 4.71
C SER A 81 3.80 5.48 5.15
N LYS A 82 5.01 6.04 5.02
CA LYS A 82 5.21 7.50 5.09
C LYS A 82 4.42 8.22 3.99
N LEU A 83 4.29 9.53 4.16
CA LEU A 83 3.63 10.39 3.18
C LEU A 83 4.58 10.74 2.03
N PHE A 84 4.06 10.75 0.80
CA PHE A 84 4.79 11.10 -0.42
C PHE A 84 4.09 12.25 -1.13
N THR A 85 4.71 13.42 -1.17
CA THR A 85 4.18 14.56 -1.93
C THR A 85 4.61 14.45 -3.38
N VAL A 86 3.65 14.46 -4.31
CA VAL A 86 3.93 14.51 -5.74
C VAL A 86 4.28 15.96 -6.09
N LYS A 87 5.45 16.14 -6.71
CA LYS A 87 5.88 17.41 -7.27
C LYS A 87 6.29 17.18 -8.71
N ASN A 88 5.68 17.92 -9.62
CA ASN A 88 6.16 18.01 -10.98
C ASN A 88 7.23 19.09 -11.04
N ASN A 89 8.39 18.72 -11.58
CA ASN A 89 9.44 19.65 -11.95
C ASN A 89 9.11 20.31 -13.29
#